data_AF-A0A258CGS9-F1
#
_entry.id   AF-A0A258CGS9-F1
#
_cell.length_a   1.000
_cell.length_b   1.000
_cell.length_c   1.000
_cell.angle_alpha   90.00
_cell.angle_beta   90.00
_cell.angle_gamma   90.00
#
_symmetry.space_group_name_H-M   'P 1'
#
loop_
_entity.id
_entity.type
_entity.pdbx_description
1 polymer ?
#
loop_
_entity_poly.entity_id
_entity_poly.type
_entity_poly.pdbx_seq_one_letter_code
_entity_poly.pdbx_strand_id
1 'polypeptide(L)' 'VRTLLKDLDTAAQLSREEGSATPMTGLAAQLMRLHGSQGHLDQDPATLVKMYREHKQ' A
#
# COMPACT_ATOMS: atom_id res chain seq x y z
N VAL A 1 6.21 3.39 6.15
CA VAL A 1 5.26 2.53 5.38
C VAL A 1 4.38 1.69 6.29
N ARG A 2 4.92 1.16 7.39
CA ARG A 2 4.21 0.27 8.34
C ARG A 2 2.82 0.77 8.78
N THR A 3 2.70 2.05 9.17
CA THR A 3 1.43 2.63 9.63
C THR A 3 0.39 2.68 8.51
N LEU A 4 0.76 3.19 7.33
CA LEU A 4 -0.14 3.24 6.18
C LEU A 4 -0.61 1.84 5.74
N LEU A 5 0.28 0.85 5.79
CA LEU A 5 -0.09 -0.53 5.45
C LEU A 5 -1.17 -1.08 6.39
N LYS A 6 -1.04 -0.83 7.71
CA LYS A 6 -2.06 -1.21 8.70
C LYS A 6 -3.40 -0.55 8.41
N ASP A 7 -3.40 0.75 8.07
CA ASP A 7 -4.63 1.49 7.78
C ASP A 7 -5.33 0.95 6.52
N LEU A 8 -4.55 0.59 5.49
CA LEU A 8 -5.06 -0.03 4.26
C LEU A 8 -5.64 -1.43 4.50
N ASP A 9 -4.98 -2.25 5.33
CA ASP A 9 -5.52 -3.57 5.69
C ASP A 9 -6.82 -3.45 6.49
N THR A 10 -6.91 -2.44 7.38
CA THR A 10 -8.13 -2.13 8.14
C THR A 10 -9.26 -1.67 7.21
N ALA A 11 -8.97 -0.75 6.27
CA ALA A 11 -9.96 -0.28 5.29
C ALA A 11 -10.44 -1.41 4.37
N ALA A 12 -9.54 -2.30 3.95
CA ALA A 12 -9.88 -3.47 3.15
C ALA A 12 -10.75 -4.46 3.93
N GLN A 13 -10.53 -4.61 5.24
CA GLN A 13 -11.37 -5.43 6.10
C GLN A 13 -12.77 -4.85 6.25
N LEU A 14 -12.89 -3.57 6.59
CA LEU A 14 -14.18 -2.88 6.71
C LEU A 14 -14.97 -2.96 5.40
N SER A 15 -14.31 -2.76 4.26
CA SER A 15 -14.92 -2.90 2.94
C SER A 15 -15.52 -4.29 2.71
N ARG A 16 -14.84 -5.36 3.16
CA ARG A 16 -15.37 -6.73 3.06
C ARG A 16 -16.57 -6.94 3.97
N GLU A 17 -16.54 -6.37 5.17
CA GLU A 17 -17.64 -6.46 6.15
C GLU A 17 -18.90 -5.73 5.65
N GLU A 18 -18.74 -4.56 5.03
CA GLU A 18 -19.82 -3.77 4.45
C GLU A 18 -20.29 -4.27 3.07
N GLY A 19 -19.68 -5.33 2.53
CA GLY A 19 -19.99 -5.86 1.19
C GLY A 19 -19.65 -4.89 0.04
N SER A 20 -18.80 -3.90 0.31
CA SER A 20 -18.37 -2.90 -0.66
C SER A 20 -17.07 -3.34 -1.35
N ALA A 21 -16.95 -3.13 -2.66
CA ALA A 21 -15.70 -3.38 -3.36
C ALA A 21 -14.79 -2.14 -3.30
N THR A 22 -13.62 -2.26 -2.66
CA THR A 22 -12.57 -1.22 -2.66
C THR A 22 -11.32 -1.68 -3.42
N PRO A 23 -11.40 -1.82 -4.76
CA PRO A 23 -10.28 -2.33 -5.57
C PRO A 23 -9.02 -1.45 -5.45
N MET A 24 -9.19 -0.13 -5.32
CA MET A 24 -8.07 0.80 -5.12
C MET A 24 -7.36 0.59 -3.78
N THR A 25 -8.09 0.31 -2.70
CA THR A 25 -7.51 0.03 -1.38
C THR A 25 -6.73 -1.28 -1.37
N GLY A 26 -7.29 -2.33 -1.99
CA GLY A 26 -6.61 -3.61 -2.14
C GLY A 26 -5.30 -3.49 -2.92
N LEU A 27 -5.33 -2.75 -4.04
CA LEU A 27 -4.14 -2.48 -4.84
C LEU A 27 -3.10 -1.65 -4.06
N ALA A 28 -3.53 -0.60 -3.36
CA ALA A 28 -2.65 0.23 -2.54
C ALA A 28 -1.96 -0.61 -1.45
N ALA A 29 -2.68 -1.54 -0.81
CA ALA A 29 -2.12 -2.44 0.19
C ALA A 29 -1.04 -3.36 -0.41
N GLN A 30 -1.24 -3.86 -1.63
CA GLN A 30 -0.25 -4.66 -2.35
C GLN A 30 1.00 -3.85 -2.68
N LEU A 31 0.84 -2.62 -3.19
CA LEU A 31 1.97 -1.71 -3.47
C LEU A 31 2.76 -1.37 -2.21
N MET A 32 2.07 -1.10 -1.09
CA MET A 32 2.72 -0.82 0.19
C MET A 32 3.45 -2.05 0.76
N ARG A 33 2.91 -3.27 0.58
CA ARG A 33 3.61 -4.51 0.94
C ARG A 33 4.88 -4.70 0.14
N LEU A 34 4.83 -4.52 -1.17
CA LEU A 34 6.01 -4.60 -2.04
C LEU A 34 7.05 -3.55 -1.67
N HIS A 35 6.61 -2.32 -1.42
CA HIS A 35 7.49 -1.23 -1.02
C HIS A 35 8.15 -1.51 0.34
N GLY A 36 7.39 -2.05 1.30
CA GLY A 36 7.91 -2.51 2.59
C GLY A 36 8.91 -3.66 2.46
N SER A 37 8.65 -4.64 1.58
CA SER A 37 9.55 -5.79 1.37
C SER A 37 10.88 -5.40 0.72
N GLN A 38 10.98 -4.23 0.08
CA GLN A 38 12.23 -3.65 -0.42
C GLN A 38 13.07 -2.96 0.68
N GLY A 39 12.65 -3.02 1.94
CA GLY A 39 13.36 -2.41 3.08
C GLY A 39 12.89 -1.01 3.44
N HIS A 40 11.82 -0.51 2.83
CA HIS A 40 11.27 0.84 3.10
C HIS A 40 10.21 0.86 4.22
N LEU A 41 10.11 -0.20 5.03
CA LEU A 41 9.10 -0.33 6.09
C LEU A 41 9.03 0.89 7.03
N ASP A 42 10.20 1.41 7.41
CA ASP A 42 10.36 2.54 8.33
C ASP A 42 10.57 3.88 7.59
N GLN A 43 10.55 3.88 6.26
CA GLN A 43 10.63 5.10 5.45
C GLN A 43 9.25 5.69 5.19
N ASP A 44 9.24 6.94 4.72
CA ASP A 44 8.01 7.62 4.32
C ASP A 44 7.35 6.94 3.11
N PRO A 45 6.02 6.74 3.09
CA PRO A 45 5.31 6.13 1.96
C PRO A 45 5.52 6.81 0.61
N ALA A 46 5.81 8.12 0.58
CA ALA A 46 6.10 8.86 -0.65
C ALA A 46 7.35 8.34 -1.38
N THR A 47 8.22 7.57 -0.71
CA THR A 47 9.33 6.88 -1.36
C THR A 47 8.88 5.83 -2.39
N LEU A 48 7.60 5.41 -2.38
CA LEU A 48 6.99 4.61 -3.44
C LEU A 48 7.13 5.28 -4.82
N VAL A 49 7.11 6.62 -4.89
CA VAL A 49 7.26 7.35 -6.16
C VAL A 49 8.58 7.01 -6.85
N LYS A 50 9.62 6.63 -6.10
CA LYS A 50 10.92 6.25 -6.65
C LYS A 50 10.80 4.99 -7.50
N MET A 51 10.04 3.99 -7.07
CA MET A 51 9.79 2.76 -7.83
C MET A 51 9.21 3.05 -9.23
N TYR A 52 8.26 3.99 -9.31
CA TYR A 52 7.66 4.39 -10.59
C TYR A 52 8.57 5.27 -11.45
N ARG A 53 9.53 5.97 -10.84
CA ARG A 53 10.52 6.79 -11.55
C ARG A 53 11.68 5.94 -12.09
N GLU A 54 12.08 4.91 -11.37
CA GLU A 54 13.13 3.96 -11.77
C GLU A 54 12.64 3.03 -12.89
N HIS A 55 11.37 2.60 -12.87
CA HIS A 55 10.78 1.78 -13.92
C HIS A 55 10.46 2.52 -15.23
N LYS A 56 10.70 3.83 -15.31
CA LYS A 56 10.36 4.65 -16.49
C LYS A 56 11.53 4.86 -17.46
N GLN A 57 12.60 4.07 -17.34
CA GLN A 57 13.77 4.11 -18.24
C GLN A 57 13.63 3.11 -19.38
#